data_AF-A0A7W0GAN7-F1
#
_entry.id   AF-A0A7W0GAN7-F1
#
_cell.length_a   1.000
_cell.length_b   1.000
_cell.length_c   1.000
_cell.angle_alpha   90.00
_cell.angle_beta   90.00
_cell.angle_gamma   90.00
#
_symmetry.space_group_name_H-M   'P 1'
#
loop_
_entity.id
_entity.type
_entity.pdbx_description
1 polymer ?
#
loop_
_entity_poly.entity_id
_entity_poly.type
_entity_poly.pdbx_seq_one_letter_code
_entity_poly.pdbx_strand_id
1 'polypeptide(L)'
;ALAHWLDGRVTAVLGTHTHVQTADARIQRGGTAAMTDVGMTGPHDSVIGVKADLAIHRMRTGMPIRFEVADGDVRLEGALVECDLSGRATAIEPVRVPIV
;
A
#
# COMPACT_ATOMS: atom_id res chain seq x y z
N ALA A 1 0.77 15.88 0.37
CA ALA A 1 -0.16 17.03 0.18
C ALA A 1 -1.59 16.69 0.59
N LEU A 2 -2.24 15.69 -0.04
CA LEU A 2 -3.64 15.33 0.24
C LEU A 2 -3.93 15.03 1.72
N ALA A 3 -3.07 14.25 2.39
CA ALA A 3 -3.20 13.94 3.82
C ALA A 3 -3.10 15.17 4.75
N HIS A 4 -2.46 16.26 4.32
CA HIS A 4 -2.46 17.52 5.08
C HIS A 4 -3.69 18.37 4.77
N TRP A 5 -4.17 18.37 3.53
CA TRP A 5 -5.36 19.11 3.13
C TRP A 5 -6.65 18.54 3.77
N LEU A 6 -6.70 17.23 3.98
CA LEU A 6 -7.83 16.54 4.58
C LEU A 6 -7.70 16.32 6.09
N ASP A 7 -6.60 16.77 6.71
CA ASP A 7 -6.39 16.60 8.15
C ASP A 7 -7.53 17.26 8.95
N GLY A 8 -8.15 16.50 9.86
CA GLY A 8 -9.32 16.93 10.64
C GLY A 8 -10.65 16.91 9.91
N ARG A 9 -10.68 16.53 8.62
CA ARG A 9 -11.90 16.47 7.81
C ARG A 9 -12.35 15.03 7.52
N VAL A 10 -11.44 14.07 7.65
CA VAL A 10 -11.68 12.65 7.40
C VAL A 10 -10.99 11.80 8.46
N THR A 11 -11.46 10.58 8.68
CA THR A 11 -10.84 9.64 9.63
C THR A 11 -9.48 9.17 9.15
N ALA A 12 -9.32 8.89 7.86
CA ALA A 12 -8.06 8.38 7.30
C ALA A 12 -7.83 8.83 5.85
N VAL A 13 -6.56 8.95 5.46
CA VAL A 13 -6.08 9.10 4.08
C VAL A 13 -5.03 8.02 3.84
N LEU A 14 -5.44 6.96 3.13
CA LEU A 14 -4.60 5.81 2.81
C LEU A 14 -4.32 5.82 1.32
N GLY A 15 -3.04 5.93 0.94
CA GLY A 15 -2.66 5.82 -0.46
C GLY A 15 -2.54 4.36 -0.91
N THR A 16 -2.57 4.17 -2.22
CA THR A 16 -2.45 2.89 -2.94
C THR A 16 -1.71 3.15 -4.26
N HIS A 17 -1.53 2.11 -5.09
CA HIS A 17 -1.02 2.10 -6.48
C HIS A 17 0.44 1.68 -6.62
N THR A 18 1.33 2.10 -5.72
CA THR A 18 2.77 1.83 -5.90
C THR A 18 3.14 0.37 -5.60
N HIS A 19 2.24 -0.38 -4.95
CA HIS A 19 2.40 -1.77 -4.54
C HIS A 19 3.56 -1.99 -3.54
N VAL A 20 4.04 -0.93 -2.89
CA VAL A 20 5.09 -0.99 -1.88
C VAL A 20 4.60 -0.30 -0.63
N GLN A 21 4.35 -1.06 0.43
CA GLN A 21 3.92 -0.51 1.71
C GLN A 21 4.97 0.44 2.31
N THR A 22 4.53 1.63 2.72
CA THR A 22 5.38 2.64 3.35
C THR A 22 5.38 2.53 4.87
N ALA A 23 6.50 2.88 5.50
CA ALA A 23 6.65 2.89 6.97
C ALA A 23 6.28 4.25 7.60
N ASP A 24 5.36 5.01 6.99
CA ASP A 24 5.03 6.38 7.37
C ASP A 24 3.63 6.55 8.01
N ALA A 25 3.03 5.42 8.42
CA ALA A 25 1.78 5.39 9.18
C ALA A 25 1.86 6.29 10.41
N ARG A 26 0.93 7.26 10.50
CA ARG A 26 0.81 8.13 11.67
C ARG A 26 -0.56 8.77 11.75
N ILE A 27 -0.91 9.26 12.93
CA ILE A 27 -2.05 10.15 13.14
C ILE A 27 -1.57 11.59 13.01
N GLN A 28 -2.25 12.36 12.17
CA GLN A 28 -1.98 13.77 11.94
C GLN A 28 -2.50 14.64 13.11
N ARG A 29 -2.14 15.92 13.19
CA ARG A 29 -2.54 16.79 14.32
C ARG A 29 -4.05 16.98 14.40
N GLY A 30 -4.72 17.06 13.25
CA GLY A 30 -6.17 17.02 13.12
C GLY A 30 -6.75 15.60 13.22
N GLY A 31 -6.02 14.61 13.76
CA GLY A 31 -6.54 13.29 14.08
C GLY A 31 -7.01 12.46 12.88
N THR A 32 -6.52 12.79 11.68
CA THR A 32 -6.64 11.93 10.51
C THR A 32 -5.49 10.95 10.49
N ALA A 33 -5.76 9.65 10.40
CA ALA A 33 -4.74 8.65 10.13
C ALA A 33 -4.22 8.78 8.69
N ALA A 34 -2.91 8.66 8.48
CA ALA A 34 -2.31 8.80 7.16
C ALA A 34 -1.20 7.77 6.93
N MET A 35 -1.16 7.21 5.73
CA MET A 35 -0.09 6.35 5.20
C MET A 35 0.02 6.59 3.69
N THR A 36 1.25 6.74 3.18
CA THR A 36 1.47 7.12 1.77
C THR A 36 1.10 5.99 0.81
N ASP A 37 1.39 4.74 1.14
CA ASP A 37 0.89 3.59 0.39
C ASP A 37 0.69 2.39 1.33
N VAL A 38 -0.49 1.78 1.30
CA VAL A 38 -0.79 0.57 2.11
C VAL A 38 -0.14 -0.69 1.56
N GLY A 39 0.37 -0.64 0.33
CA GLY A 39 1.06 -1.75 -0.33
C GLY A 39 0.16 -2.54 -1.28
N MET A 40 0.48 -3.82 -1.43
CA MET A 40 -0.21 -4.76 -2.32
C MET A 40 -0.62 -6.01 -1.55
N THR A 41 -1.80 -6.55 -1.87
CA THR A 41 -2.13 -7.94 -1.53
C THR A 41 -1.89 -8.81 -2.76
N GLY A 42 -0.85 -9.63 -2.73
CA GLY A 42 -0.40 -10.38 -3.90
C GLY A 42 1.02 -10.97 -3.74
N PRO A 43 1.61 -11.49 -4.83
CA PRO A 43 2.91 -12.14 -4.82
C PRO A 43 4.02 -11.10 -4.62
N HIS A 44 4.78 -11.19 -3.52
CA HIS A 44 5.85 -10.23 -3.22
C HIS A 44 7.21 -10.59 -3.80
N ASP A 45 7.47 -11.85 -4.10
CA ASP A 45 8.62 -12.27 -4.90
C ASP A 45 8.35 -12.00 -6.39
N SER A 46 8.20 -10.72 -6.71
CA SER A 46 7.76 -10.25 -8.03
C SER A 46 8.19 -8.81 -8.28
N VAL A 47 7.92 -8.31 -9.49
CA VAL A 47 8.02 -6.87 -9.80
C VAL A 47 6.61 -6.30 -9.86
N ILE A 48 6.15 -5.69 -8.76
CA ILE A 48 4.84 -5.01 -8.69
C ILE A 48 3.67 -6.00 -9.00
N GLY A 49 3.84 -7.29 -8.67
CA GLY A 49 2.86 -8.36 -8.92
C GLY A 49 3.09 -9.15 -10.21
N VAL A 50 4.07 -8.78 -11.03
CA VAL A 50 4.39 -9.42 -12.32
C VAL A 50 5.62 -10.31 -12.19
N LYS A 51 5.66 -11.42 -12.94
CA LYS A 51 6.86 -12.27 -13.05
C LYS A 51 8.10 -11.43 -13.40
N ALA A 52 9.12 -11.50 -12.55
CA ALA A 52 10.27 -10.59 -12.61
C ALA A 52 10.96 -10.59 -13.98
N ASP A 53 11.14 -11.76 -14.59
CA ASP A 53 11.79 -11.90 -15.90
C ASP A 53 11.07 -11.14 -17.02
N LEU A 54 9.73 -11.08 -17.00
CA LEU A 54 8.95 -10.34 -18.00
C LEU A 54 9.15 -8.82 -17.86
N ALA A 55 9.15 -8.33 -16.61
CA ALA A 55 9.41 -6.93 -16.33
C ALA A 55 10.85 -6.54 -16.72
N ILE A 56 11.83 -7.36 -16.34
CA ILE A 56 13.25 -7.15 -16.69
C ILE A 56 13.44 -7.17 -18.21
N HIS A 57 12.82 -8.12 -18.91
CA HIS A 57 12.90 -8.18 -20.37
C HIS A 57 12.38 -6.89 -21.00
N ARG A 58 11.16 -6.44 -20.63
CA ARG A 58 10.59 -5.18 -21.12
C ARG A 58 11.50 -3.98 -20.86
N MET A 59 12.05 -3.87 -19.65
CA MET A 59 12.90 -2.74 -19.26
C MET A 59 14.23 -2.73 -20.01
N ARG A 60 14.81 -3.90 -20.31
CA ARG A 60 16.08 -4.03 -21.05
C ARG A 60 15.91 -3.82 -22.55
N THR A 61 14.82 -4.29 -23.13
CA THR A 61 14.64 -4.30 -24.60
C THR A 61 13.76 -3.17 -25.10
N GLY A 62 12.92 -2.58 -24.25
CA GLY A 62 11.87 -1.64 -24.63
C GLY A 62 10.76 -2.28 -25.48
N MET A 63 10.82 -3.58 -25.75
CA MET A 63 9.85 -4.27 -26.58
C MET A 63 8.56 -4.54 -25.79
N PRO A 64 7.38 -4.41 -26.43
CA PRO A 64 6.13 -4.81 -25.81
C PRO A 64 6.15 -6.30 -25.45
N ILE A 65 5.75 -6.61 -24.22
CA ILE A 65 5.56 -7.98 -23.73
C ILE A 65 4.25 -8.05 -22.96
N ARG A 66 3.59 -9.21 -23.02
CA ARG A 66 2.44 -9.49 -22.18
C ARG A 66 2.93 -9.79 -20.76
N PHE A 67 2.41 -9.06 -19.78
CA PHE A 67 2.68 -9.36 -18.38
C PHE A 67 1.80 -10.51 -17.88
N GLU A 68 2.41 -11.35 -17.04
CA GLU A 68 1.78 -12.44 -16.32
C GLU A 68 1.99 -12.22 -14.82
N VAL A 69 0.96 -12.55 -14.05
CA VAL A 69 1.01 -12.48 -12.58
C VAL A 69 2.05 -13.46 -12.07
N ALA A 70 2.83 -13.06 -11.07
CA ALA A 70 3.77 -13.95 -10.39
C ALA A 70 3.04 -14.95 -9.48
N ASP A 71 3.71 -16.06 -9.17
CA ASP A 71 3.18 -17.13 -8.32
C ASP A 71 3.95 -17.16 -6.99
N GLY A 72 3.31 -17.61 -5.89
CA GLY A 72 3.95 -17.76 -4.58
C GLY A 72 4.17 -16.46 -3.78
N ASP A 73 4.68 -16.61 -2.55
CA ASP A 73 4.96 -15.52 -1.58
C ASP A 73 3.83 -14.48 -1.51
N VAL A 74 2.59 -14.96 -1.38
CA VAL A 74 1.43 -14.09 -1.34
C VAL A 74 1.32 -13.52 0.07
N ARG A 75 1.40 -12.20 0.17
CA ARG A 75 1.17 -11.48 1.43
C ARG A 75 -0.02 -10.56 1.27
N LEU A 76 -0.72 -10.33 2.38
CA LEU A 76 -1.70 -9.27 2.51
C LEU A 76 -1.04 -8.08 3.18
N GLU A 77 -1.19 -6.93 2.55
CA GLU A 77 -0.77 -5.64 3.08
C GLU A 77 -1.97 -4.70 3.22
N GLY A 78 -1.96 -3.91 4.28
CA GLY A 78 -3.04 -2.97 4.61
C GLY A 78 -2.69 -2.05 5.76
N ALA A 79 -3.69 -1.37 6.30
CA ALA A 79 -3.59 -0.58 7.53
C ALA A 79 -4.79 -0.87 8.43
N LEU A 80 -4.53 -1.15 9.71
CA LEU A 80 -5.55 -1.22 10.75
C LEU A 80 -5.70 0.16 11.35
N VAL A 81 -6.89 0.75 11.23
CA VAL A 81 -7.21 2.09 11.77
C VAL A 81 -8.29 1.94 12.81
N GLU A 82 -8.03 2.45 14.01
CA GLU A 82 -9.03 2.59 15.06
C GLU A 82 -9.53 4.04 15.10
N CYS A 83 -10.82 4.24 15.37
CA CYS A 83 -11.40 5.56 15.54
C CYS A 83 -12.45 5.58 16.65
N ASP A 84 -12.65 6.76 17.22
CA ASP A 84 -13.71 7.01 18.20
C ASP A 84 -15.02 7.47 17.54
N LEU A 85 -16.05 7.70 18.36
CA LEU A 85 -17.36 8.19 17.90
C LEU A 85 -17.32 9.58 17.27
N SER A 86 -16.25 10.36 17.47
CA SER A 86 -16.05 11.65 16.80
C SER A 86 -15.49 11.50 15.38
N GLY A 87 -15.16 10.28 14.97
CA GLY A 87 -14.56 9.96 13.67
C GLY A 87 -13.06 10.26 13.62
N ARG A 88 -12.44 10.57 14.76
CA ARG A 88 -11.00 10.84 14.86
C ARG A 88 -10.25 9.52 15.04
N ALA A 89 -9.16 9.37 14.31
CA ALA A 89 -8.32 8.19 14.45
C ALA A 89 -7.59 8.19 15.80
N THR A 90 -7.58 7.05 16.46
CA THR A 90 -6.91 6.81 17.76
C THR A 90 -5.67 5.94 17.61
N ALA A 91 -5.63 5.09 16.58
CA ALA A 91 -4.46 4.27 16.22
C ALA A 91 -4.40 4.06 14.70
N ILE A 92 -3.19 3.84 14.19
CA ILE A 92 -2.95 3.30 12.84
C ILE A 92 -1.73 2.39 12.88
N GLU A 93 -1.89 1.16 12.41
CA GLU A 93 -0.83 0.16 12.33
C GLU A 93 -0.76 -0.43 10.91
N PRO A 94 0.43 -0.50 10.28
CA PRO A 94 0.62 -1.26 9.06
C PRO A 94 0.34 -2.75 9.30
N VAL A 95 -0.39 -3.39 8.40
CA VAL A 95 -0.62 -4.84 8.41
C VAL A 95 0.20 -5.45 7.28
N ARG A 96 0.99 -6.49 7.58
CA ARG A 96 1.65 -7.34 6.58
C ARG A 96 1.66 -8.77 7.10
N VAL A 97 0.96 -9.68 6.43
CA VAL A 97 0.87 -11.09 6.83
C VAL A 97 1.00 -12.03 5.63
N PRO A 98 1.70 -13.17 5.75
CA PRO A 98 1.70 -14.20 4.72
C PRO A 98 0.32 -14.88 4.67
N ILE A 99 -0.19 -15.19 3.46
CA ILE A 99 -1.46 -15.90 3.27
C ILE A 99 -1.26 -17.31 2.72
N VAL A 100 -0.27 -17.51 1.82
CA VAL A 100 0.01 -18.79 1.17
C VAL A 100 1.51 -18.97 0.97
#